data_AF-A0A1F5A0R9-F1
#
_entry.id   AF-A0A1F5A0R9-F1
#
_cell.length_a   1.000
_cell.length_b   1.000
_cell.length_c   1.000
_cell.angle_alpha   90.00
_cell.angle_beta   90.00
_cell.angle_gamma   90.00
#
_symmetry.space_group_name_H-M   'P 1'
#
loop_
_entity.id
_entity.type
_entity.pdbx_description
1 polymer ?
#
loop_
_entity_poly.entity_id
_entity_poly.type
_entity_poly.pdbx_seq_one_letter_code
_entity_poly.pdbx_strand_id
1 'polypeptide(L)'
;MTMKIRLGFLLLAAGLAVSTACQTYQMTKKLQPAHADFLGKVGYIITRAERKIFLDLPDADRDDFIEEFWKRRDPDPETERNEYRLEYEQRIERARALFHGEGRPGWQTDRGRIYILFGPPSERLTYPMDPSGNCREVWYYGGFPVIFIDDLCSGNFIMRAINLEHLQELNIAQGHFQKTFDQEKRFFDYNVSLQKIRSDAEVFEGKAFVDVPYSAIWFTFKEGRLETTFDVRLEMSDESGAAVWQAEGSFPLSLEERELTENRKGRFRIEFPVRIDEGLDKLREQKLRMDISVRSSTERQELKKVVEFRLKT
;
A
#
# COMPACT_ATOMS: atom_id res chain seq x y z
N MET A 1 -73.05 -11.62 5.53
CA MET A 1 -71.78 -12.31 5.31
C MET A 1 -71.31 -12.06 3.87
N THR A 2 -70.36 -11.15 3.67
CA THR A 2 -69.29 -11.13 2.63
C THR A 2 -68.67 -9.73 2.58
N MET A 3 -67.52 -9.59 3.23
CA MET A 3 -66.68 -8.39 3.24
C MET A 3 -65.77 -8.42 2.00
N LYS A 4 -65.87 -7.43 1.11
CA LYS A 4 -64.94 -7.27 -0.04
C LYS A 4 -63.88 -6.22 0.31
N ILE A 5 -62.68 -6.69 0.61
CA ILE A 5 -61.46 -5.88 0.78
C ILE A 5 -61.01 -5.43 -0.61
N ARG A 6 -60.87 -4.11 -0.84
CA ARG A 6 -60.18 -3.56 -2.02
C ARG A 6 -58.70 -3.38 -1.71
N LEU A 7 -57.88 -4.18 -2.40
CA LEU A 7 -56.42 -4.18 -2.35
C LEU A 7 -55.85 -2.98 -3.13
N GLY A 8 -54.81 -2.35 -2.59
CA GLY A 8 -54.28 -1.05 -3.02
C GLY A 8 -53.48 -1.02 -4.32
N PHE A 9 -53.30 0.21 -4.82
CA PHE A 9 -52.31 0.57 -5.83
C PHE A 9 -51.14 1.28 -5.12
N LEU A 10 -50.06 0.56 -4.86
CA LEU A 10 -48.74 1.14 -4.61
C LEU A 10 -47.97 1.01 -5.92
N LEU A 11 -47.82 2.12 -6.64
CA LEU A 11 -47.08 2.19 -7.89
C LEU A 11 -45.60 1.88 -7.64
N LEU A 12 -45.13 0.89 -8.40
CA LEU A 12 -43.78 0.36 -8.47
C LEU A 12 -42.80 1.46 -8.90
N ALA A 13 -41.92 1.90 -7.99
CA ALA A 13 -40.70 2.63 -8.33
C ALA A 13 -39.49 1.70 -8.14
N ALA A 14 -39.40 0.67 -8.97
CA ALA A 14 -38.28 -0.28 -8.96
C ALA A 14 -37.89 -0.64 -10.40
N GLY A 15 -37.14 0.23 -11.07
CA GLY A 15 -36.81 0.02 -12.49
C GLY A 15 -35.55 0.69 -13.04
N LEU A 16 -34.69 1.32 -12.22
CA LEU A 16 -33.57 2.13 -12.74
C LEU A 16 -32.17 1.58 -12.51
N ALA A 17 -32.00 0.39 -11.91
CA ALA A 17 -30.68 -0.14 -11.57
C ALA A 17 -30.09 -1.16 -12.58
N VAL A 18 -30.87 -1.68 -13.53
CA VAL A 18 -30.45 -2.81 -14.40
C VAL A 18 -29.88 -2.36 -15.77
N SER A 19 -30.05 -1.09 -16.17
CA SER A 19 -29.70 -0.61 -17.52
C SER A 19 -28.21 -0.30 -17.73
N THR A 20 -27.48 0.08 -16.68
CA THR A 20 -26.11 0.59 -16.81
C THR A 20 -25.07 -0.49 -17.15
N ALA A 21 -25.27 -1.73 -16.69
CA ALA A 21 -24.34 -2.84 -16.96
C ALA A 21 -24.43 -3.34 -18.42
N CYS A 22 -25.62 -3.30 -19.02
CA CYS A 22 -25.82 -3.72 -20.41
C CYS A 22 -25.26 -2.67 -21.41
N GLN A 23 -25.40 -1.38 -21.06
CA GLN A 23 -24.91 -0.28 -21.89
C GLN A 23 -23.37 -0.21 -21.93
N THR A 24 -22.69 -0.42 -20.80
CA THR A 24 -21.22 -0.45 -20.77
C THR A 24 -20.63 -1.64 -21.53
N TYR A 25 -21.29 -2.81 -21.47
CA TYR A 25 -20.89 -4.00 -22.23
C TYR A 25 -21.03 -3.82 -23.75
N GLN A 26 -22.06 -3.10 -24.21
CA GLN A 26 -22.23 -2.81 -25.63
C GLN A 26 -21.22 -1.77 -26.14
N MET A 27 -20.82 -0.83 -25.30
CA MET A 27 -19.85 0.22 -25.63
C MET A 27 -18.43 -0.34 -25.75
N THR A 28 -18.02 -1.25 -24.88
CA THR A 28 -16.71 -1.91 -24.97
C THR A 28 -16.53 -2.73 -26.25
N LYS A 29 -17.62 -3.31 -26.77
CA LYS A 29 -17.60 -4.09 -28.03
C LYS A 29 -17.41 -3.22 -29.29
N LYS A 30 -17.59 -1.90 -29.18
CA LYS A 30 -17.42 -0.93 -30.29
C LYS A 30 -16.06 -0.23 -30.28
N LEU A 31 -15.20 -0.52 -29.30
CA LEU A 31 -13.86 0.07 -29.21
C LEU A 31 -12.96 -0.48 -30.32
N GLN A 32 -12.04 0.35 -30.81
CA GLN A 32 -10.92 -0.14 -31.62
C GLN A 32 -10.09 -1.15 -30.81
N PRO A 33 -9.42 -2.12 -31.46
CA PRO A 33 -8.66 -3.16 -30.75
C PRO A 33 -7.63 -2.60 -29.75
N ALA A 34 -6.94 -1.51 -30.09
CA ALA A 34 -5.97 -0.87 -29.20
C ALA A 34 -6.62 -0.26 -27.94
N HIS A 35 -7.76 0.42 -28.09
CA HIS A 35 -8.50 1.01 -26.96
C HIS A 35 -9.15 -0.05 -26.08
N ALA A 36 -9.62 -1.14 -26.68
CA ALA A 36 -10.14 -2.29 -25.95
C ALA A 36 -9.04 -2.98 -25.13
N ASP A 37 -7.85 -3.16 -25.72
CA ASP A 37 -6.68 -3.73 -25.04
C ASP A 37 -6.22 -2.84 -23.88
N PHE A 38 -6.10 -1.52 -24.10
CA PHE A 38 -5.82 -0.56 -23.03
C PHE A 38 -6.80 -0.73 -21.87
N LEU A 39 -8.10 -0.65 -22.15
CA LEU A 39 -9.15 -0.69 -21.14
C LEU A 39 -9.21 -2.03 -20.38
N GLY A 40 -8.83 -3.11 -21.04
CA GLY A 40 -8.64 -4.42 -20.44
C GLY A 40 -7.45 -4.43 -19.47
N LYS A 41 -6.28 -3.98 -19.96
CA LYS A 41 -5.04 -3.96 -19.19
C LYS A 41 -5.10 -3.06 -17.97
N VAL A 42 -5.64 -1.85 -18.08
CA VAL A 42 -5.73 -0.91 -16.95
C VAL A 42 -6.90 -1.21 -16.00
N GLY A 43 -7.61 -2.32 -16.21
CA GLY A 43 -8.84 -2.63 -15.49
C GLY A 43 -8.73 -2.67 -13.97
N TYR A 44 -7.53 -2.87 -13.43
CA TYR A 44 -7.26 -2.90 -11.98
C TYR A 44 -7.00 -1.53 -11.36
N ILE A 45 -6.65 -0.53 -12.18
CA ILE A 45 -6.19 0.80 -11.73
C ILE A 45 -7.06 1.95 -12.27
N ILE A 46 -7.86 1.69 -13.31
CA ILE A 46 -8.84 2.66 -13.81
C ILE A 46 -10.07 2.69 -12.89
N THR A 47 -10.43 3.89 -12.43
CA THR A 47 -11.61 4.10 -11.60
C THR A 47 -12.89 3.90 -12.42
N ARG A 48 -14.03 3.72 -11.72
CA ARG A 48 -15.35 3.65 -12.38
C ARG A 48 -15.68 4.93 -13.16
N ALA A 49 -15.30 6.09 -12.63
CA ALA A 49 -15.55 7.38 -13.27
C ALA A 49 -14.68 7.56 -14.53
N GLU A 50 -13.38 7.31 -14.44
CA GLU A 50 -12.46 7.34 -15.58
C GLU A 50 -12.89 6.36 -16.68
N ARG A 51 -13.26 5.13 -16.31
CA ARG A 51 -13.77 4.13 -17.26
C ARG A 51 -15.02 4.63 -17.98
N LYS A 52 -15.94 5.28 -17.26
CA LYS A 52 -17.15 5.83 -17.87
C LYS A 52 -16.80 6.94 -18.87
N ILE A 53 -15.94 7.87 -18.47
CA ILE A 53 -15.45 8.96 -19.32
C ILE A 53 -14.83 8.37 -20.59
N PHE A 54 -13.89 7.43 -20.47
CA PHE A 54 -13.23 6.79 -21.61
C PHE A 54 -14.19 6.14 -22.61
N LEU A 55 -15.22 5.47 -22.10
CA LEU A 55 -16.24 4.83 -22.94
C LEU A 55 -17.15 5.84 -23.65
N ASP A 56 -17.40 6.99 -23.02
CA ASP A 56 -18.24 8.07 -23.59
C ASP A 56 -17.47 8.97 -24.58
N LEU A 57 -16.14 8.96 -24.55
CA LEU A 57 -15.31 9.76 -25.45
C LEU A 57 -15.43 9.31 -26.92
N PRO A 58 -15.44 10.28 -27.87
CA PRO A 58 -15.19 10.01 -29.28
C PRO A 58 -13.86 9.30 -29.50
N ASP A 59 -13.75 8.51 -30.57
CA ASP A 59 -12.55 7.71 -30.87
C ASP A 59 -11.27 8.56 -30.98
N ALA A 60 -11.40 9.78 -31.55
CA ALA A 60 -10.30 10.73 -31.73
C ALA A 60 -9.73 11.27 -30.40
N ASP A 61 -10.53 11.29 -29.33
CA ASP A 61 -10.13 11.87 -28.03
C ASP A 61 -9.59 10.81 -27.05
N ARG A 62 -9.60 9.53 -27.44
CA ARG A 62 -9.21 8.42 -26.55
C ARG A 62 -7.72 8.29 -26.35
N ASP A 63 -6.93 8.62 -27.36
CA ASP A 63 -5.46 8.56 -27.27
C ASP A 63 -4.95 9.64 -26.29
N ASP A 64 -5.50 10.85 -26.37
CA ASP A 64 -5.23 11.93 -25.40
C ASP A 64 -5.63 11.52 -23.97
N PHE A 65 -6.77 10.82 -23.81
CA PHE A 65 -7.15 10.27 -22.51
C PHE A 65 -6.13 9.26 -22.01
N ILE A 66 -5.62 8.37 -22.86
CA ILE A 66 -4.63 7.35 -22.48
C ILE A 66 -3.33 8.01 -22.05
N GLU A 67 -2.85 9.00 -22.79
CA GLU A 67 -1.65 9.76 -22.44
C GLU A 67 -1.81 10.42 -21.07
N GLU A 68 -2.90 11.17 -20.88
CA GLU A 68 -3.19 11.87 -19.64
C GLU A 68 -3.45 10.91 -18.47
N PHE A 69 -4.06 9.75 -18.72
CA PHE A 69 -4.27 8.69 -17.73
C PHE A 69 -2.95 8.22 -17.12
N TRP A 70 -1.92 8.03 -17.96
CA TRP A 70 -0.59 7.61 -17.52
C TRP A 70 0.20 8.76 -16.94
N LYS A 71 0.17 9.95 -17.57
CA LYS A 71 0.85 11.15 -17.08
C LYS A 71 0.45 11.52 -15.66
N ARG A 72 -0.84 11.41 -15.33
CA ARG A 72 -1.35 11.61 -13.95
C ARG A 72 -0.86 10.57 -12.95
N ARG A 73 -0.28 9.46 -13.41
CA ARG A 73 0.22 8.37 -12.57
C ARG A 73 1.75 8.25 -12.65
N ASP A 74 2.40 9.26 -13.20
CA ASP A 74 3.85 9.34 -13.27
C ASP A 74 4.42 9.71 -11.88
N PRO A 75 5.22 8.85 -11.25
CA PRO A 75 5.83 9.16 -9.96
C PRO A 75 6.94 10.19 -10.08
N ASP A 76 7.63 10.26 -11.23
CA ASP A 76 8.73 11.19 -11.45
C ASP A 76 8.60 11.85 -12.85
N PRO A 77 7.85 12.96 -12.96
CA PRO A 77 7.68 13.68 -14.22
C PRO A 77 8.98 14.28 -14.78
N GLU A 78 10.09 14.26 -14.03
CA GLU A 78 11.39 14.75 -14.51
C GLU A 78 12.09 13.72 -15.42
N THR A 79 11.66 12.46 -15.42
CA THR A 79 12.20 11.45 -16.32
C THR A 79 11.48 11.43 -17.66
N GLU A 80 12.18 10.96 -18.70
CA GLU A 80 11.58 10.83 -20.04
C GLU A 80 10.53 9.71 -20.13
N ARG A 81 10.49 8.79 -19.16
CA ARG A 81 9.67 7.58 -19.22
C ARG A 81 8.94 7.36 -17.90
N ASN A 82 7.62 7.31 -17.98
CA ASN A 82 6.76 6.98 -16.86
C ASN A 82 7.10 5.59 -16.24
N GLU A 83 7.76 5.58 -15.08
CA GLU A 83 8.25 4.35 -14.44
C GLU A 83 7.10 3.46 -14.00
N TYR A 84 6.04 4.05 -13.48
CA TYR A 84 4.87 3.32 -13.01
C TYR A 84 4.20 2.55 -14.15
N ARG A 85 4.03 3.19 -15.31
CA ARG A 85 3.49 2.55 -16.51
C ARG A 85 4.36 1.38 -16.94
N LEU A 86 5.68 1.57 -17.01
CA LEU A 86 6.61 0.52 -17.42
C LEU A 86 6.54 -0.69 -16.48
N GLU A 87 6.55 -0.43 -15.17
CA GLU A 87 6.43 -1.48 -14.17
C GLU A 87 5.08 -2.21 -14.27
N TYR A 88 3.99 -1.46 -14.40
CA TYR A 88 2.64 -2.02 -14.52
C TYR A 88 2.52 -2.93 -15.75
N GLU A 89 2.98 -2.47 -16.91
CA GLU A 89 3.01 -3.25 -18.15
C GLU A 89 3.89 -4.51 -18.00
N GLN A 90 5.05 -4.38 -17.36
CA GLN A 90 5.93 -5.52 -17.06
C GLN A 90 5.24 -6.54 -16.15
N ARG A 91 4.52 -6.09 -15.12
CA ARG A 91 3.78 -6.97 -14.19
C ARG A 91 2.63 -7.68 -14.89
N ILE A 92 1.94 -7.05 -15.85
CA ILE A 92 0.93 -7.72 -16.68
C ILE A 92 1.54 -8.89 -17.45
N GLU A 93 2.64 -8.66 -18.16
CA GLU A 93 3.27 -9.72 -18.96
C GLU A 93 3.83 -10.82 -18.06
N ARG A 94 4.37 -10.45 -16.89
CA ARG A 94 4.84 -11.42 -15.91
C ARG A 94 3.71 -12.27 -15.34
N ALA A 95 2.58 -11.66 -14.98
CA ALA A 95 1.38 -12.36 -14.53
C ALA A 95 0.81 -13.27 -15.63
N ARG A 96 0.79 -12.81 -16.88
CA ARG A 96 0.38 -13.64 -18.04
C ARG A 96 1.23 -14.90 -18.15
N ALA A 97 2.55 -14.79 -17.97
CA ALA A 97 3.47 -15.92 -18.04
C ALA A 97 3.36 -16.86 -16.82
N LEU A 98 3.32 -16.31 -15.61
CA LEU A 98 3.33 -17.09 -14.37
C LEU A 98 2.04 -17.88 -14.13
N PHE A 99 0.90 -17.30 -14.50
CA PHE A 99 -0.43 -17.83 -14.22
C PHE A 99 -1.14 -18.30 -15.48
N HIS A 100 -0.36 -18.69 -16.48
CA HIS A 100 -0.86 -19.37 -17.65
C HIS A 100 -1.52 -20.71 -17.25
N GLY A 101 -2.66 -21.03 -17.86
CA GLY A 101 -3.32 -22.33 -17.68
C GLY A 101 -4.41 -22.38 -16.60
N GLU A 102 -4.64 -21.31 -15.83
CA GLU A 102 -5.71 -21.26 -14.80
C GLU A 102 -7.11 -21.00 -15.39
N GLY A 103 -7.41 -21.55 -16.57
CA GLY A 103 -8.69 -21.40 -17.27
C GLY A 103 -8.98 -20.02 -17.88
N ARG A 104 -8.15 -19.01 -17.62
CA ARG A 104 -8.21 -17.66 -18.22
C ARG A 104 -6.79 -17.09 -18.42
N PRO A 105 -6.61 -16.02 -19.22
CA PRO A 105 -5.30 -15.39 -19.35
C PRO A 105 -4.70 -15.06 -17.99
N GLY A 106 -3.41 -15.34 -17.77
CA GLY A 106 -2.80 -15.27 -16.44
C GLY A 106 -2.93 -13.90 -15.75
N TRP A 107 -2.89 -12.80 -16.51
CA TRP A 107 -3.11 -11.45 -15.98
C TRP A 107 -4.55 -11.21 -15.49
N GLN A 108 -5.52 -12.03 -15.91
CA GLN A 108 -6.93 -11.98 -15.48
C GLN A 108 -7.26 -12.92 -14.32
N THR A 109 -6.31 -13.74 -13.86
CA THR A 109 -6.53 -14.64 -12.73
C THR A 109 -6.50 -13.86 -11.42
N ASP A 110 -6.97 -14.47 -10.33
CA ASP A 110 -6.91 -13.81 -9.02
C ASP A 110 -5.46 -13.62 -8.57
N ARG A 111 -4.60 -14.63 -8.83
CA ARG A 111 -3.15 -14.54 -8.62
C ARG A 111 -2.51 -13.47 -9.49
N GLY A 112 -2.88 -13.41 -10.77
CA GLY A 112 -2.39 -12.38 -11.69
C GLY A 112 -2.80 -10.97 -11.29
N ARG A 113 -4.06 -10.78 -10.90
CA ARG A 113 -4.57 -9.50 -10.38
C ARG A 113 -3.75 -9.02 -9.17
N ILE A 114 -3.50 -9.91 -8.20
CA ILE A 114 -2.73 -9.56 -7.01
C ILE A 114 -1.27 -9.27 -7.38
N TYR A 115 -0.66 -10.06 -8.26
CA TYR A 115 0.69 -9.81 -8.75
C TYR A 115 0.82 -8.45 -9.47
N ILE A 116 -0.19 -8.06 -10.26
CA ILE A 116 -0.18 -6.77 -10.98
C ILE A 116 -0.27 -5.60 -10.00
N LEU A 117 -1.20 -5.68 -9.04
CA LEU A 117 -1.42 -4.61 -8.06
C LEU A 117 -0.26 -4.48 -7.07
N PHE A 118 0.22 -5.59 -6.54
CA PHE A 118 1.16 -5.60 -5.41
C PHE A 118 2.60 -5.96 -5.82
N GLY A 119 2.82 -6.40 -7.06
CA GLY A 119 4.11 -6.92 -7.49
C GLY A 119 4.36 -8.35 -6.98
N PRO A 120 5.61 -8.83 -7.06
CA PRO A 120 5.97 -10.13 -6.49
C PRO A 120 5.80 -10.13 -4.97
N PRO A 121 5.28 -11.22 -4.38
CA PRO A 121 5.20 -11.34 -2.93
C PRO A 121 6.60 -11.48 -2.32
N SER A 122 6.75 -11.06 -1.05
CA SER A 122 7.98 -11.25 -0.29
C SER A 122 8.21 -12.72 0.03
N GLU A 123 7.13 -13.47 0.21
CA GLU A 123 7.17 -14.91 0.42
C GLU A 123 5.97 -15.59 -0.26
N ARG A 124 6.20 -16.77 -0.83
CA ARG A 124 5.17 -17.60 -1.46
C ARG A 124 5.24 -19.02 -0.90
N LEU A 125 4.27 -19.36 -0.08
CA LEU A 125 4.08 -20.72 0.42
C LEU A 125 3.12 -21.47 -0.48
N THR A 126 3.51 -22.67 -0.90
CA THR A 126 2.70 -23.53 -1.77
C THR A 126 2.39 -24.83 -1.05
N TYR A 127 1.12 -25.19 -1.01
CA TYR A 127 0.59 -26.41 -0.42
C TYR A 127 -0.10 -27.20 -1.53
N PRO A 128 0.60 -28.17 -2.17
CA PRO A 128 0.07 -28.93 -3.29
C PRO A 128 -1.13 -29.80 -2.95
N MET A 129 -1.35 -30.12 -1.68
CA MET A 129 -2.59 -30.67 -1.14
C MET A 129 -2.54 -30.49 0.37
N ASP A 130 -3.44 -29.69 0.93
CA ASP A 130 -3.55 -29.47 2.36
C ASP A 130 -4.40 -30.56 3.04
N PRO A 131 -4.47 -30.61 4.39
CA PRO A 131 -5.26 -31.62 5.09
C PRO A 131 -6.77 -31.61 4.78
N SER A 132 -7.28 -30.54 4.16
CA SER A 132 -8.68 -30.44 3.71
C SER A 132 -8.88 -30.97 2.30
N GLY A 133 -7.80 -31.41 1.62
CA GLY A 133 -7.82 -31.90 0.24
C GLY A 133 -7.66 -30.82 -0.82
N ASN A 134 -7.41 -29.57 -0.42
CA ASN A 134 -7.35 -28.44 -1.34
C ASN A 134 -5.91 -28.08 -1.71
N CYS A 135 -5.72 -27.54 -2.91
CA CYS A 135 -4.46 -26.90 -3.29
C CYS A 135 -4.49 -25.45 -2.79
N ARG A 136 -3.45 -25.02 -2.09
CA ARG A 136 -3.41 -23.69 -1.49
C ARG A 136 -2.09 -22.99 -1.76
N GLU A 137 -2.17 -21.69 -2.04
CA GLU A 137 -1.01 -20.81 -2.01
C GLU A 137 -1.26 -19.65 -1.06
N VAL A 138 -0.22 -19.28 -0.31
CA VAL A 138 -0.24 -18.10 0.56
C VAL A 138 0.89 -17.20 0.14
N TRP A 139 0.53 -15.97 -0.23
CA TRP A 139 1.48 -14.95 -0.66
C TRP A 139 1.53 -13.88 0.42
N TYR A 140 2.72 -13.63 0.95
CA TYR A 140 2.91 -12.58 1.94
C TYR A 140 3.39 -11.30 1.27
N TYR A 141 2.76 -10.19 1.66
CA TYR A 141 3.20 -8.83 1.37
C TYR A 141 3.44 -8.14 2.71
N GLY A 142 4.65 -8.31 3.27
CA GLY A 142 4.93 -7.92 4.65
C GLY A 142 4.07 -8.74 5.62
N GLY A 143 3.36 -8.07 6.54
CA GLY A 143 2.46 -8.71 7.51
C GLY A 143 1.11 -9.17 6.96
N PHE A 144 0.87 -9.02 5.66
CA PHE A 144 -0.42 -9.25 5.02
C PHE A 144 -0.44 -10.51 4.14
N PRO A 145 -1.10 -11.60 4.58
CA PRO A 145 -1.21 -12.82 3.81
C PRO A 145 -2.39 -12.77 2.84
N VAL A 146 -2.13 -12.96 1.55
CA VAL A 146 -3.16 -13.20 0.52
C VAL A 146 -3.23 -14.69 0.26
N ILE A 147 -4.40 -15.28 0.48
CA ILE A 147 -4.62 -16.73 0.34
C ILE A 147 -5.36 -17.02 -0.95
N PHE A 148 -4.83 -17.97 -1.71
CA PHE A 148 -5.44 -18.54 -2.89
C PHE A 148 -5.75 -20.02 -2.65
N ILE A 149 -6.96 -20.42 -2.98
CA ILE A 149 -7.41 -21.80 -2.83
C ILE A 149 -7.93 -22.29 -4.18
N ASP A 150 -7.48 -23.48 -4.55
CA ASP A 150 -8.01 -24.29 -5.64
C ASP A 150 -8.60 -25.55 -5.02
N ASP A 151 -9.93 -25.51 -4.88
CA ASP A 151 -10.73 -26.54 -4.19
C ASP A 151 -10.65 -27.91 -4.88
N LEU A 152 -10.21 -27.98 -6.14
CA LEU A 152 -10.15 -29.21 -6.93
C LEU A 152 -8.72 -29.58 -7.36
N CYS A 153 -7.71 -28.81 -6.96
CA CYS A 153 -6.33 -28.97 -7.47
C CYS A 153 -6.25 -28.99 -9.00
N SER A 154 -7.13 -28.23 -9.65
CA SER A 154 -7.27 -28.12 -11.10
C SER A 154 -6.30 -27.13 -11.76
N GLY A 155 -5.56 -26.37 -10.95
CA GLY A 155 -4.79 -25.20 -11.34
C GLY A 155 -5.57 -23.87 -11.25
N ASN A 156 -6.87 -23.88 -10.96
CA ASN A 156 -7.67 -22.65 -10.87
C ASN A 156 -7.72 -22.09 -9.45
N PHE A 157 -6.82 -21.17 -9.15
CA PHE A 157 -6.68 -20.56 -7.83
C PHE A 157 -7.59 -19.34 -7.68
N ILE A 158 -8.43 -19.34 -6.64
CA ILE A 158 -9.33 -18.25 -6.29
C ILE A 158 -8.87 -17.60 -4.99
N MET A 159 -8.84 -16.27 -4.95
CA MET A 159 -8.52 -15.53 -3.74
C MET A 159 -9.64 -15.68 -2.71
N ARG A 160 -9.27 -16.02 -1.48
CA ARG A 160 -10.21 -16.19 -0.36
C ARG A 160 -9.82 -15.27 0.79
N ALA A 161 -10.78 -14.48 1.26
CA ALA A 161 -10.65 -13.79 2.54
C ALA A 161 -10.91 -14.79 3.68
N ILE A 162 -10.09 -14.73 4.72
CA ILE A 162 -10.19 -15.62 5.89
C ILE A 162 -11.27 -15.12 6.85
N ASN A 163 -11.41 -13.79 6.96
CA ASN A 163 -12.37 -13.12 7.83
C ASN A 163 -12.68 -11.69 7.32
N LEU A 164 -13.59 -11.01 8.02
CA LEU A 164 -14.03 -9.63 7.70
C LEU A 164 -12.91 -8.59 7.83
N GLU A 165 -11.97 -8.78 8.77
CA GLU A 165 -10.82 -7.88 8.96
C GLU A 165 -9.86 -7.97 7.78
N HIS A 166 -9.50 -9.17 7.36
CA HIS A 166 -8.72 -9.44 6.15
C HIS A 166 -9.44 -8.89 4.90
N LEU A 167 -10.76 -9.06 4.78
CA LEU A 167 -11.52 -8.47 3.68
C LEU A 167 -11.44 -6.93 3.67
N GLN A 168 -11.52 -6.29 4.84
CA GLN A 168 -11.37 -4.85 4.98
C GLN A 168 -9.96 -4.39 4.59
N GLU A 169 -8.91 -5.08 5.04
CA GLU A 169 -7.51 -4.81 4.68
C GLU A 169 -7.28 -4.96 3.17
N LEU A 170 -7.80 -6.04 2.54
CA LEU A 170 -7.78 -6.22 1.09
C LEU A 170 -8.46 -5.04 0.37
N ASN A 171 -9.62 -4.60 0.86
CA ASN A 171 -10.37 -3.50 0.26
C ASN A 171 -9.65 -2.15 0.43
N ILE A 172 -9.02 -1.90 1.58
CA ILE A 172 -8.21 -0.70 1.83
C ILE A 172 -7.01 -0.70 0.90
N ALA A 173 -6.25 -1.79 0.87
CA ALA A 173 -5.08 -1.93 0.02
C ALA A 173 -5.45 -1.77 -1.47
N GLN A 174 -6.48 -2.46 -1.95
CA GLN A 174 -6.99 -2.29 -3.32
C GLN A 174 -7.49 -0.85 -3.59
N GLY A 175 -8.14 -0.23 -2.61
CA GLY A 175 -8.60 1.15 -2.69
C GLY A 175 -7.47 2.16 -2.82
N HIS A 176 -6.34 1.94 -2.15
CA HIS A 176 -5.14 2.77 -2.30
C HIS A 176 -4.57 2.71 -3.72
N PHE A 177 -4.51 1.53 -4.33
CA PHE A 177 -4.01 1.41 -5.72
C PHE A 177 -4.98 1.95 -6.77
N GLN A 178 -6.30 1.84 -6.53
CA GLN A 178 -7.33 2.41 -7.42
C GLN A 178 -7.47 3.93 -7.30
N LYS A 179 -7.18 4.50 -6.12
CA LYS A 179 -7.13 5.94 -5.89
C LYS A 179 -5.71 6.44 -6.12
N THR A 180 -5.27 6.37 -7.36
CA THR A 180 -3.95 6.85 -7.78
C THR A 180 -3.96 8.39 -7.82
N PHE A 181 -3.97 9.01 -6.63
CA PHE A 181 -3.73 10.42 -6.25
C PHE A 181 -4.70 10.88 -5.14
N ASP A 182 -4.43 10.42 -3.92
CA ASP A 182 -4.40 11.31 -2.76
C ASP A 182 -2.91 11.34 -2.35
N GLN A 183 -2.37 12.51 -2.02
CA GLN A 183 -0.94 12.74 -1.79
C GLN A 183 -0.25 11.63 -0.98
N GLU A 184 0.99 11.30 -1.37
CA GLU A 184 1.92 10.37 -0.72
C GLU A 184 1.55 10.03 0.74
N LYS A 185 1.08 8.81 0.99
CA LYS A 185 1.48 8.12 2.21
C LYS A 185 2.65 7.21 1.84
N ARG A 186 3.85 7.74 2.06
CA ARG A 186 5.10 7.00 2.08
C ARG A 186 4.87 5.71 2.87
N PHE A 187 5.16 4.56 2.27
CA PHE A 187 5.12 3.29 2.98
C PHE A 187 6.00 3.46 4.21
N PHE A 188 5.45 3.18 5.40
CA PHE A 188 5.91 3.64 6.73
C PHE A 188 5.77 5.13 7.03
N ASP A 189 4.57 5.52 7.44
CA ASP A 189 4.38 6.76 8.21
C ASP A 189 4.88 6.54 9.65
N TYR A 190 6.21 6.54 9.83
CA TYR A 190 6.80 6.51 11.16
C TYR A 190 6.60 7.87 11.86
N ASN A 191 6.36 7.83 13.16
CA ASN A 191 6.23 9.04 13.96
C ASN A 191 7.52 9.33 14.70
N VAL A 192 7.92 10.60 14.74
CA VAL A 192 9.08 11.05 15.50
C VAL A 192 8.58 11.97 16.61
N SER A 193 8.99 11.68 17.84
CA SER A 193 8.63 12.50 19.00
C SER A 193 9.84 12.71 19.91
N LEU A 194 9.91 13.90 20.52
CA LEU A 194 10.92 14.23 21.51
C LEU A 194 10.25 14.35 22.88
N GLN A 195 10.62 13.49 23.81
CA GLN A 195 10.20 13.58 25.20
C GLN A 195 11.30 14.21 26.04
N LYS A 196 10.98 15.32 26.69
CA LYS A 196 11.85 15.96 27.67
C LYS A 196 11.88 15.15 28.97
N ILE A 197 13.08 14.89 29.50
CA ILE A 197 13.28 14.21 30.79
C ILE A 197 13.73 15.22 31.84
N ARG A 198 14.76 16.01 31.54
CA ARG A 198 15.27 17.08 32.39
C ARG A 198 15.71 18.25 31.51
N SER A 199 15.42 19.47 31.92
CA SER A 199 16.02 20.64 31.28
C SER A 199 16.27 21.68 32.34
N ASP A 200 17.54 21.88 32.66
CA ASP A 200 18.01 22.90 33.58
C ASP A 200 18.79 23.96 32.78
N ALA A 201 19.32 25.00 33.43
CA ALA A 201 20.02 26.09 32.73
C ALA A 201 21.16 25.58 31.82
N GLU A 202 21.86 24.53 32.22
CA GLU A 202 23.11 24.09 31.58
C GLU A 202 22.95 22.85 30.67
N VAL A 203 21.92 22.03 30.88
CA VAL A 203 21.77 20.76 30.15
C VAL A 203 20.31 20.50 29.77
N PHE A 204 20.10 20.11 28.52
CA PHE A 204 18.87 19.47 28.06
C PHE A 204 19.08 17.97 27.91
N GLU A 205 18.26 17.19 28.61
CA GLU A 205 18.19 15.73 28.50
C GLU A 205 16.78 15.32 28.06
N GLY A 206 16.73 14.52 26.99
CA GLY A 206 15.50 14.01 26.44
C GLY A 206 15.66 12.64 25.79
N LYS A 207 14.57 12.12 25.26
CA LYS A 207 14.54 10.91 24.44
C LYS A 207 13.84 11.22 23.13
N ALA A 208 14.52 10.97 22.03
CA ALA A 208 13.91 10.94 20.72
C ALA A 208 13.39 9.52 20.45
N PHE A 209 12.13 9.42 20.02
CA PHE A 209 11.49 8.16 19.67
C PHE A 209 11.17 8.15 18.18
N VAL A 210 11.55 7.07 17.50
CA VAL A 210 11.10 6.74 16.15
C VAL A 210 10.15 5.54 16.26
N ASP A 211 8.86 5.79 16.03
CA ASP A 211 7.80 4.80 16.15
C ASP A 211 7.39 4.29 14.75
N VAL A 212 7.73 3.04 14.44
CA VAL A 212 7.43 2.39 13.16
C VAL A 212 6.21 1.46 13.35
N PRO A 213 5.06 1.68 12.68
CA PRO A 213 3.90 0.79 12.81
C PRO A 213 4.21 -0.63 12.34
N TYR A 214 3.87 -1.67 13.12
CA TYR A 214 4.15 -3.06 12.72
C TYR A 214 3.47 -3.44 11.40
N SER A 215 2.28 -2.90 11.14
CA SER A 215 1.55 -3.10 9.87
C SER A 215 2.26 -2.55 8.65
N ALA A 216 3.21 -1.64 8.82
CA ALA A 216 4.00 -1.12 7.72
C ALA A 216 5.27 -1.96 7.48
N ILE A 217 5.74 -2.76 8.46
CA ILE A 217 7.03 -3.47 8.42
C ILE A 217 7.07 -4.63 7.44
N TRP A 218 8.07 -4.58 6.54
CA TRP A 218 8.46 -5.68 5.68
C TRP A 218 9.52 -6.53 6.38
N PHE A 219 9.20 -7.82 6.52
CA PHE A 219 10.08 -8.80 7.12
C PHE A 219 10.56 -9.80 6.06
N THR A 220 11.73 -10.37 6.31
CA THR A 220 12.20 -11.60 5.68
C THR A 220 11.97 -12.76 6.64
N PHE A 221 11.48 -13.89 6.15
CA PHE A 221 11.32 -15.08 6.98
C PHE A 221 12.59 -15.94 6.93
N LYS A 222 13.16 -16.23 8.10
CA LYS A 222 14.36 -17.05 8.25
C LYS A 222 14.27 -17.91 9.50
N GLU A 223 14.47 -19.22 9.33
CA GLU A 223 14.50 -20.20 10.44
C GLU A 223 13.29 -20.14 11.39
N GLY A 224 12.08 -19.89 10.87
CA GLY A 224 10.88 -19.83 11.70
C GLY A 224 10.56 -18.44 12.26
N ARG A 225 11.37 -17.42 11.96
CA ARG A 225 11.23 -16.06 12.49
C ARG A 225 11.12 -15.02 11.37
N LEU A 226 10.40 -13.94 11.66
CA LEU A 226 10.27 -12.75 10.84
C LEU A 226 11.35 -11.77 11.26
N GLU A 227 12.31 -11.51 10.37
CA GLU A 227 13.48 -10.69 10.65
C GLU A 227 13.54 -9.46 9.75
N THR A 228 13.95 -8.34 10.32
CA THR A 228 14.34 -7.13 9.61
C THR A 228 15.31 -6.33 10.47
N THR A 229 16.05 -5.40 9.87
CA THR A 229 16.96 -4.50 10.59
C THR A 229 16.68 -3.07 10.17
N PHE A 230 16.58 -2.16 11.15
CA PHE A 230 16.40 -0.74 10.90
C PHE A 230 17.71 0.04 11.08
N ASP A 231 18.23 0.48 9.94
CA ASP A 231 19.14 1.58 9.67
C ASP A 231 18.62 2.95 10.11
N VAL A 232 18.91 3.48 11.30
CA VAL A 232 18.36 4.78 11.71
C VAL A 232 19.45 5.81 11.99
N ARG A 233 19.33 6.98 11.35
CA ARG A 233 20.15 8.17 11.60
C ARG A 233 19.27 9.37 11.96
N LEU A 234 19.66 10.09 13.00
CA LEU A 234 19.05 11.35 13.41
C LEU A 234 20.13 12.42 13.48
N GLU A 235 19.81 13.58 12.94
CA GLU A 235 20.62 14.78 13.05
C GLU A 235 19.71 15.91 13.49
N MET A 236 20.14 16.67 14.50
CA MET A 236 19.46 17.86 14.97
C MET A 236 20.33 19.07 14.63
N SER A 237 19.74 20.07 14.00
CA SER A 237 20.39 21.31 13.58
C SER A 237 19.66 22.56 14.07
N ASP A 238 20.41 23.64 14.22
CA ASP A 238 19.87 24.97 14.51
C ASP A 238 19.32 25.66 13.24
N GLU A 239 18.83 26.90 13.36
CA GLU A 239 18.27 27.63 12.21
C GLU A 239 19.30 27.99 11.13
N SER A 240 20.59 27.98 11.48
CA SER A 240 21.69 28.19 10.53
C SER A 240 22.07 26.92 9.77
N GLY A 241 21.53 25.77 10.18
CA GLY A 241 21.87 24.45 9.67
C GLY A 241 23.10 23.82 10.33
N ALA A 242 23.61 24.40 11.42
CA ALA A 242 24.70 23.81 12.17
C ALA A 242 24.19 22.64 13.02
N ALA A 243 24.83 21.47 12.90
CA ALA A 243 24.46 20.29 13.67
C ALA A 243 24.78 20.49 15.16
N VAL A 244 23.77 20.32 16.02
CA VAL A 244 23.86 20.45 17.48
C VAL A 244 23.82 19.11 18.21
N TRP A 245 23.28 18.07 17.55
CA TRP A 245 23.27 16.71 18.07
C TRP A 245 23.08 15.72 16.92
N GLN A 246 23.69 14.55 17.02
CA GLN A 246 23.52 13.47 16.04
C GLN A 246 23.57 12.11 16.73
N ALA A 247 22.83 11.15 16.18
CA ALA A 247 22.93 9.75 16.59
C ALA A 247 22.60 8.82 15.42
N GLU A 248 23.22 7.66 15.41
CA GLU A 248 22.87 6.58 14.48
C GLU A 248 22.92 5.23 15.19
N GLY A 249 22.18 4.27 14.66
CA GLY A 249 22.13 2.92 15.21
C GLY A 249 21.47 1.94 14.27
N SER A 250 21.75 0.65 14.49
CA SER A 250 21.16 -0.46 13.77
C SER A 250 20.32 -1.29 14.72
N PHE A 251 19.03 -1.44 14.42
CA PHE A 251 18.05 -2.03 15.33
C PHE A 251 17.44 -3.29 14.69
N PRO A 252 17.97 -4.49 15.01
CA PRO A 252 17.38 -5.73 14.54
C PRO A 252 16.03 -5.97 15.22
N LEU A 253 15.07 -6.43 14.44
CA LEU A 253 13.74 -6.84 14.88
C LEU A 253 13.51 -8.27 14.40
N SER A 254 13.31 -9.19 15.34
CA SER A 254 13.06 -10.61 15.06
C SER A 254 11.85 -11.07 15.85
N LEU A 255 10.78 -11.45 15.16
CA LEU A 255 9.48 -11.79 15.74
C LEU A 255 9.05 -13.20 15.33
N GLU A 256 8.24 -13.84 16.16
CA GLU A 256 7.42 -14.97 15.75
C GLU A 256 6.13 -14.50 15.04
N GLU A 257 5.54 -15.35 14.21
CA GLU A 257 4.31 -15.02 13.47
C GLU A 257 3.13 -14.65 14.40
N ARG A 258 3.05 -15.31 15.56
CA ARG A 258 2.04 -15.02 16.60
C ARG A 258 2.24 -13.64 17.22
N GLU A 259 3.48 -13.26 17.50
CA GLU A 259 3.82 -11.96 18.07
C GLU A 259 3.48 -10.82 17.11
N LEU A 260 3.71 -11.02 15.80
CA LEU A 260 3.31 -10.03 14.80
C LEU A 260 1.78 -9.88 14.78
N THR A 261 1.05 -11.00 14.83
CA THR A 261 -0.42 -11.00 14.82
C THR A 261 -1.00 -10.25 16.00
N GLU A 262 -0.48 -10.49 17.20
CA GLU A 262 -0.90 -9.80 18.43
C GLU A 262 -0.54 -8.30 18.41
N ASN A 263 0.62 -7.95 17.82
CA ASN A 263 1.12 -6.57 17.77
C ASN A 263 0.74 -5.81 16.50
N ARG A 264 -0.15 -6.34 15.64
CA ARG A 264 -0.53 -5.73 14.34
C ARG A 264 -0.91 -4.25 14.41
N LYS A 265 -1.52 -3.82 15.53
CA LYS A 265 -1.93 -2.41 15.78
C LYS A 265 -0.91 -1.59 16.57
N GLY A 266 0.15 -2.23 17.03
CA GLY A 266 1.22 -1.63 17.81
C GLY A 266 2.29 -0.94 16.94
N ARG A 267 3.37 -0.53 17.59
CA ARG A 267 4.52 0.11 16.95
C ARG A 267 5.81 -0.47 17.50
N PHE A 268 6.79 -0.64 16.61
CA PHE A 268 8.18 -0.84 16.99
C PHE A 268 8.78 0.53 17.34
N ARG A 269 9.19 0.70 18.60
CA ARG A 269 9.71 1.96 19.13
C ARG A 269 11.23 1.89 19.25
N ILE A 270 11.92 2.78 18.55
CA ILE A 270 13.35 2.97 18.63
C ILE A 270 13.62 4.21 19.47
N GLU A 271 14.53 4.11 20.46
CA GLU A 271 14.84 5.18 21.40
C GLU A 271 16.28 5.66 21.22
N PHE A 272 16.44 6.99 21.16
CA PHE A 272 17.74 7.66 21.18
C PHE A 272 17.82 8.63 22.37
N PRO A 273 18.81 8.48 23.25
CA PRO A 273 19.05 9.46 24.30
C PRO A 273 19.60 10.75 23.69
N VAL A 274 18.94 11.87 24.00
CA VAL A 274 19.34 13.21 23.56
C VAL A 274 19.97 13.95 24.74
N ARG A 275 21.17 14.47 24.54
CA ARG A 275 21.86 15.34 25.50
C ARG A 275 22.49 16.51 24.77
N ILE A 276 22.17 17.72 25.21
CA ILE A 276 22.72 18.98 24.69
C ILE A 276 23.15 19.83 25.88
N ASP A 277 24.43 20.17 25.95
CA ASP A 277 25.05 20.96 27.02
C ASP A 277 25.79 22.21 26.51
N GLU A 278 25.83 22.43 25.18
CA GLU A 278 26.43 23.62 24.57
C GLU A 278 25.37 24.54 23.94
N GLY A 279 25.54 25.85 24.11
CA GLY A 279 24.73 26.86 23.40
C GLY A 279 23.24 26.88 23.76
N LEU A 280 22.84 26.24 24.86
CA LEU A 280 21.44 25.94 25.17
C LEU A 280 20.52 27.18 25.23
N ASP A 281 21.02 28.30 25.76
CA ASP A 281 20.26 29.55 25.83
C ASP A 281 19.85 30.05 24.45
N LYS A 282 20.76 29.99 23.47
CA LYS A 282 20.47 30.39 22.09
C LYS A 282 19.58 29.37 21.37
N LEU A 283 19.76 28.08 21.66
CA LEU A 283 18.98 27.00 21.03
C LEU A 283 17.53 26.96 21.50
N ARG A 284 17.24 27.39 22.74
CA ARG A 284 15.88 27.50 23.29
C ARG A 284 15.02 28.55 22.59
N GLU A 285 15.63 29.60 22.09
CA GLU A 285 14.94 30.70 21.38
C GLU A 285 14.66 30.35 19.92
N GLN A 286 15.31 29.31 19.40
CA GLN A 286 15.24 28.90 18.00
C GLN A 286 14.28 27.73 17.77
N LYS A 287 13.85 27.58 16.52
CA LYS A 287 13.29 26.31 16.06
C LYS A 287 14.44 25.40 15.64
N LEU A 288 14.53 24.25 16.29
CA LEU A 288 15.47 23.21 15.88
C LEU A 288 14.81 22.31 14.84
N ARG A 289 15.62 21.91 13.87
CA ARG A 289 15.25 20.96 12.84
C ARG A 289 15.86 19.61 13.20
N MET A 290 15.11 18.54 13.03
CA MET A 290 15.64 17.19 13.10
C MET A 290 15.37 16.46 11.80
N ASP A 291 16.45 16.02 11.17
CA ASP A 291 16.47 15.19 9.99
C ASP A 291 16.60 13.74 10.44
N ILE A 292 15.63 12.93 10.04
CA ILE A 292 15.55 11.51 10.38
C ILE A 292 15.63 10.73 9.09
N SER A 293 16.55 9.78 9.05
CA SER A 293 16.70 8.81 7.97
C SER A 293 16.47 7.41 8.52
N VAL A 294 15.53 6.69 7.93
CA VAL A 294 15.21 5.30 8.28
C VAL A 294 15.35 4.44 7.04
N ARG A 295 16.13 3.37 7.15
CA ARG A 295 16.29 2.35 6.11
C ARG A 295 16.05 0.98 6.71
N SER A 296 15.25 0.15 6.05
CA SER A 296 15.11 -1.25 6.43
C SER A 296 16.03 -2.12 5.57
N SER A 297 16.61 -3.18 6.13
CA SER A 297 17.43 -4.15 5.38
C SER A 297 16.64 -4.92 4.32
N THR A 298 15.32 -5.01 4.48
CA THR A 298 14.40 -5.67 3.55
C THR A 298 13.91 -4.72 2.46
N GLU A 299 14.15 -3.42 2.62
CA GLU A 299 13.72 -2.37 1.68
C GLU A 299 14.89 -1.70 0.97
N ARG A 300 14.72 -1.41 -0.32
CA ARG A 300 15.76 -0.72 -1.10
C ARG A 300 15.76 0.80 -0.89
N GLN A 301 14.66 1.37 -0.42
CA GLN A 301 14.48 2.81 -0.28
C GLN A 301 14.78 3.28 1.15
N GLU A 302 15.41 4.44 1.25
CA GLU A 302 15.66 5.16 2.50
C GLU A 302 14.57 6.24 2.66
N LEU A 303 13.90 6.26 3.81
CA LEU A 303 12.84 7.21 4.10
C LEU A 303 13.37 8.36 4.94
N LYS A 304 13.26 9.56 4.38
CA LYS A 304 13.67 10.80 5.06
C LYS A 304 12.47 11.59 5.54
N LYS A 305 12.53 12.05 6.80
CA LYS A 305 11.54 12.93 7.41
C LYS A 305 12.25 14.06 8.13
N VAL A 306 11.62 15.23 8.10
CA VAL A 306 12.09 16.42 8.81
C VAL A 306 11.02 16.83 9.80
N VAL A 307 11.41 17.05 11.05
CA VAL A 307 10.51 17.51 12.11
C VAL A 307 11.11 18.74 12.78
N GLU A 308 10.28 19.76 12.98
CA GLU A 308 10.66 20.95 13.75
C GLU A 308 10.22 20.80 15.20
N PHE A 309 11.07 21.23 16.14
CA PHE A 309 10.69 21.38 17.54
C PHE A 309 11.38 22.57 18.20
N ARG A 310 10.91 22.88 19.41
CA ARG A 310 11.54 23.87 20.29
C ARG A 310 11.91 23.21 21.59
N LEU A 311 13.11 23.51 22.09
CA LEU A 311 13.54 23.12 23.43
C LEU A 311 12.78 23.98 24.44
N LYS A 312 11.56 23.59 24.80
CA LYS A 312 10.77 24.32 25.81
C LYS A 312 11.41 24.17 27.19
N THR A 313 11.45 25.28 27.93
CA THR A 313 11.84 25.34 29.34
C THR A 313 10.95 24.49 30.23
#